data_AF-A0A1F7SCK2-F1
#
_entry.id   AF-A0A1F7SCK2-F1
#
_cell.length_a   1.000
_cell.length_b   1.000
_cell.length_c   1.000
_cell.angle_alpha   90.00
_cell.angle_beta   90.00
_cell.angle_gamma   90.00
#
_symmetry.space_group_name_H-M   'P 1'
#
loop_
_entity.id
_entity.type
_entity.pdbx_description
1 polymer ?
#
loop_
_entity_poly.entity_id
_entity_poly.type
_entity_poly.pdbx_seq_one_letter_code
_entity_poly.pdbx_strand_id
1 'polypeptide(L)' 'MKRIWINKSSSFKAANQFDINYYLSMSSLERLETMQFLREIAFKIKNLKYGKNRKGLRRVIKIIQ' A
#
# COMPACT_ATOMS: atom_id res chain seq x y z
N MET A 1 5.33 -15.49 19.69
CA MET A 1 5.97 -14.47 18.83
C MET A 1 5.17 -14.35 17.53
N LYS A 2 4.71 -13.16 17.14
CA LYS A 2 4.08 -12.97 15.83
C LYS A 2 5.14 -13.20 14.75
N ARG A 3 4.88 -14.05 13.75
CA ARG A 3 5.75 -14.24 12.59
C ARG A 3 5.82 -12.92 11.82
N ILE A 4 6.94 -12.22 11.88
CA ILE A 4 7.18 -11.03 11.08
C ILE A 4 7.62 -11.52 9.70
N TRP A 5 6.80 -11.29 8.68
CA TRP A 5 7.14 -11.64 7.31
C TRP A 5 8.02 -10.54 6.71
N ILE A 6 9.29 -10.83 6.47
CA ILE A 6 10.26 -9.89 5.89
C ILE A 6 10.78 -10.51 4.60
N ASN A 7 10.49 -9.87 3.45
CA ASN A 7 11.16 -10.18 2.19
C ASN A 7 12.37 -9.27 2.00
N LYS A 8 13.57 -9.85 1.95
CA LYS A 8 14.81 -9.12 1.60
C LYS A 8 15.03 -9.20 0.09
N SER A 9 14.70 -8.13 -0.62
CA SER A 9 14.92 -8.04 -2.07
C SER A 9 16.34 -7.59 -2.41
N SER A 10 16.92 -8.17 -3.46
CA SER A 10 18.27 -7.85 -3.95
C SER A 10 18.34 -6.56 -4.78
N SER A 11 17.19 -6.00 -5.17
CA SER A 11 17.10 -4.75 -5.93
C SER A 11 15.73 -4.09 -5.77
N PHE A 12 15.64 -2.79 -6.08
CA PHE A 12 14.36 -2.08 -6.15
C PHE A 12 13.39 -2.70 -7.18
N LYS A 13 13.92 -3.23 -8.29
CA LYS A 13 13.12 -3.93 -9.30
C LYS A 13 12.50 -5.21 -8.72
N ALA A 14 13.28 -6.00 -8.00
CA ALA A 14 12.80 -7.22 -7.35
C ALA A 14 11.75 -6.92 -6.27
N ALA A 15 11.98 -5.87 -5.45
CA ALA A 15 11.01 -5.42 -4.46
C ALA A 15 9.68 -5.00 -5.11
N ASN A 16 9.74 -4.21 -6.18
CA ASN A 16 8.55 -3.77 -6.90
C ASN A 16 7.79 -4.93 -7.55
N GLN A 17 8.49 -5.93 -8.08
CA GLN A 17 7.85 -7.13 -8.64
C GLN A 17 7.16 -7.95 -7.55
N PHE A 18 7.80 -8.10 -6.40
CA PHE A 18 7.20 -8.78 -5.27
C PHE A 18 5.93 -8.08 -4.77
N ASP A 19 5.95 -6.76 -4.64
CA ASP A 19 4.76 -5.97 -4.28
C ASP A 19 3.63 -6.18 -5.28
N ILE A 20 3.94 -6.15 -6.58
CA ILE A 20 2.95 -6.43 -7.64
C ILE A 20 2.35 -7.82 -7.46
N ASN A 21 3.19 -8.85 -7.30
CA ASN A 21 2.73 -10.24 -7.14
C ASN A 21 1.87 -10.41 -5.87
N TYR A 22 2.24 -9.75 -4.78
CA TYR A 22 1.47 -9.75 -3.54
C TYR A 22 0.05 -9.23 -3.76
N TYR A 23 -0.10 -8.05 -4.38
CA TYR A 23 -1.43 -7.51 -4.66
C TYR A 23 -2.19 -8.29 -5.75
N LEU A 24 -1.50 -8.89 -6.73
CA LEU A 24 -2.15 -9.75 -7.73
C LEU A 24 -2.70 -11.05 -7.13
N SER A 25 -2.11 -11.53 -6.04
CA SER A 25 -2.62 -12.72 -5.33
C SER A 25 -3.91 -12.47 -4.54
N MET A 26 -4.31 -11.21 -4.39
CA MET A 26 -5.51 -10.79 -3.68
C MET A 26 -6.69 -10.55 -4.61
N SER A 27 -7.91 -10.80 -4.12
CA SER A 27 -9.13 -10.35 -4.79
C SER A 27 -9.19 -8.83 -4.92
N SER A 28 -10.04 -8.33 -5.82
CA SER A 28 -10.27 -6.89 -5.99
C SER A 28 -10.79 -6.23 -4.71
N LEU A 29 -11.63 -6.92 -3.94
CA LEU A 29 -12.18 -6.42 -2.67
C LEU A 29 -11.08 -6.33 -1.60
N GLU A 30 -10.31 -7.40 -1.40
CA GLU A 30 -9.21 -7.42 -0.42
C GLU A 30 -8.15 -6.34 -0.72
N ARG A 31 -7.85 -6.11 -2.00
CA ARG A 31 -6.95 -5.01 -2.41
C ARG A 31 -7.50 -3.65 -2.00
N LEU A 32 -8.79 -3.41 -2.23
CA LEU A 32 -9.45 -2.15 -1.89
C LEU A 32 -9.40 -1.91 -0.37
N GLU A 33 -9.80 -2.91 0.41
CA GLU A 33 -9.82 -2.85 1.87
C GLU A 33 -8.41 -2.65 2.45
N THR A 34 -7.43 -3.41 1.96
CA THR A 34 -6.03 -3.29 2.36
C THR A 34 -5.48 -1.88 2.08
N MET A 35 -5.77 -1.33 0.89
CA MET A 35 -5.36 0.04 0.55
C MET A 35 -6.00 1.09 1.46
N GLN A 36 -7.28 0.93 1.78
CA GLN A 36 -8.00 1.85 2.66
C GLN A 36 -7.44 1.80 4.09
N PHE A 37 -7.15 0.60 4.61
CA PHE A 37 -6.53 0.41 5.92
C PHE A 37 -5.13 1.04 6.00
N LEU A 38 -4.26 0.74 5.02
CA LEU A 38 -2.91 1.30 4.97
C LEU A 38 -2.93 2.83 4.85
N ARG A 39 -3.89 3.38 4.11
CA ARG A 39 -4.12 4.82 4.03
C ARG A 39 -4.44 5.41 5.40
N GLU A 40 -5.37 4.81 6.14
CA GLU A 40 -5.74 5.27 7.49
C GLU A 40 -4.58 5.19 8.47
N ILE A 41 -3.78 4.12 8.44
CA ILE A 41 -2.55 4.02 9.22
C ILE A 41 -1.57 5.13 8.87
N ALA A 42 -1.32 5.35 7.58
CA ALA A 42 -0.38 6.38 7.15
C ALA A 42 -0.81 7.78 7.63
N PHE A 43 -2.11 8.07 7.60
CA PHE A 43 -2.67 9.30 8.18
C PHE A 43 -2.40 9.41 9.68
N LYS A 44 -2.67 8.35 10.45
CA LYS A 44 -2.44 8.31 11.90
C LYS A 44 -0.96 8.49 12.25
N ILE A 45 -0.06 7.81 11.55
CA ILE A 45 1.40 7.87 11.81
C ILE A 45 1.98 9.24 11.46
N LYS A 46 1.64 9.78 10.30
CA LYS A 46 2.25 11.02 9.79
C LYS A 46 1.53 12.29 10.24
N ASN A 47 0.49 12.16 11.07
CA ASN A 47 -0.40 13.25 11.49
C ASN A 47 -0.80 14.16 10.30
N LEU A 48 -1.06 13.54 9.16
CA LEU A 48 -1.38 14.26 7.93
C LEU A 48 -2.74 14.92 8.14
N LYS A 49 -2.75 16.23 8.37
CA LYS A 49 -4.01 17.00 8.45
C LYS A 49 -4.76 16.79 7.14
N TYR A 50 -6.05 16.47 7.20
CA TYR A 50 -6.90 16.53 6.03
C TYR A 50 -6.78 17.94 5.47
N GLY A 51 -6.03 18.12 4.37
CA GLY A 51 -6.16 19.35 3.60
C GLY A 51 -7.64 19.50 3.28
N LYS A 52 -8.22 20.70 3.45
CA LYS A 52 -9.68 20.98 3.38
C LYS A 52 -10.42 20.28 2.22
N ASN A 53 -9.70 19.87 1.17
CA ASN A 53 -10.24 19.23 -0.03
C ASN A 53 -9.89 17.74 -0.22
N ARG A 54 -9.23 17.04 0.71
CA ARG A 54 -8.81 15.61 0.57
C ARG A 54 -8.03 15.29 -0.74
N LYS A 55 -7.49 16.31 -1.44
CA LYS A 55 -7.00 16.24 -2.84
C LYS A 55 -5.61 15.61 -3.01
N GLY A 56 -4.76 15.56 -1.98
CA GLY A 56 -3.34 15.25 -2.11
C GLY A 56 -2.99 13.80 -2.45
N LEU A 57 -3.78 12.83 -1.97
CA LEU A 57 -3.46 11.39 -2.06
C LEU A 57 -4.14 10.66 -3.24
N ARG A 58 -4.80 11.40 -4.15
CA ARG A 58 -5.37 10.87 -5.39
C ARG A 58 -4.38 10.86 -6.57
N ARG A 59 -3.14 11.35 -6.38
CA ARG A 59 -2.20 11.64 -7.47
C ARG A 59 -1.30 10.48 -7.90
N VAL A 60 -1.26 9.39 -7.12
CA VAL A 60 -0.44 8.21 -7.46
C VAL A 60 -1.32 6.98 -7.32
N ILE A 61 -2.04 6.66 -8.39
CA ILE A 61 -2.79 5.41 -8.53
C ILE A 61 -1.90 4.50 -9.36
N LYS A 62 -1.35 3.46 -8.73
CA LYS A 62 -0.68 2.38 -9.47
C LYS A 62 -1.76 1.38 -9.87
N ILE A 63 -2.11 1.36 -11.15
CA ILE A 63 -3.00 0.35 -11.70
C ILE A 63 -2.20 -0.95 -11.77
N ILE A 64 -2.69 -1.99 -11.11
CA ILE A 64 -2.15 -3.35 -11.16
C ILE A 64 -3.17 -4.16 -11.98
N GLN A 65 -2.86 -4.38 -13.26
CA GLN A 65 -3.63 -5.16 -14.23
C GLN A 65 -3.06 -6.56 -14.36
#